data_AF-A0A7R9LHJ9-F1
#
_entry.id   AF-A0A7R9LHJ9-F1
#
_cell.length_a   1.000
_cell.length_b   1.000
_cell.length_c   1.000
_cell.angle_alpha   90.00
_cell.angle_beta   90.00
_cell.angle_gamma   90.00
#
_symmetry.space_group_name_H-M   'P 1'
#
loop_
_entity.id
_entity.type
_entity.pdbx_description
1 polymer ?
#
loop_
_entity_poly.entity_id
_entity_poly.type
_entity_poly.pdbx_seq_one_letter_code
_entity_poly.pdbx_strand_id
1 'polypeptide(L)'
;MEEMRRYATIGEHEINNTTTTDFPSNYRGFDDKWDFNLINYLKDLKIEIIRSEENEMEFDLIGVDCSLANAFRRILIAEVPTMAIEKVFINNNTSLLQDEFLAHRLGLIPIKADPRFFEYRQEGDTKGTPQDTIVFNLCVKCVKNKSATS
;
A
#
# COMPACT_ATOMS: atom_id res chain seq x y z
N MET A 1 6.18 -1.34 36.96
CA MET A 1 5.13 -0.54 36.29
C MET A 1 5.62 -0.01 34.96
N GLU A 2 6.81 0.58 34.87
CA GLU A 2 7.36 1.11 33.60
C GLU A 2 7.58 0.03 32.53
N GLU A 3 8.03 -1.17 32.93
CA GLU A 3 8.21 -2.30 32.01
C GLU A 3 6.89 -2.76 31.37
N MET A 4 5.79 -2.73 32.13
CA MET A 4 4.45 -3.08 31.67
C MET A 4 3.89 -2.07 30.65
N ARG A 5 4.40 -0.83 30.66
CA ARG A 5 3.96 0.25 29.76
C ARG A 5 4.71 0.22 28.43
N ARG A 6 5.99 -0.15 28.44
CA ARG A 6 6.87 -0.08 27.27
C ARG A 6 7.05 -1.38 26.51
N TYR A 7 6.92 -2.53 27.16
CA TYR A 7 7.26 -3.82 26.56
C TYR A 7 6.07 -4.79 26.56
N ALA A 8 5.71 -5.25 25.36
CA ALA A 8 4.91 -6.45 25.19
C ALA A 8 5.77 -7.68 25.50
N THR A 9 5.34 -8.53 26.42
CA THR A 9 6.09 -9.74 26.82
C THR A 9 5.41 -10.99 26.31
N ILE A 10 6.21 -11.96 25.85
CA ILE A 10 5.73 -13.22 25.31
C ILE A 10 5.88 -14.28 26.41
N GLY A 11 4.77 -14.80 26.91
CA GLY A 11 4.74 -15.92 27.85
C GLY A 11 4.61 -17.27 27.14
N GLU A 12 4.61 -18.36 27.91
CA GLU A 12 4.50 -19.73 27.38
C GLU A 12 3.15 -20.01 26.70
N HIS A 13 2.09 -19.30 27.11
CA HIS A 13 0.72 -19.53 26.64
C HIS A 13 -0.01 -18.27 26.16
N GLU A 14 0.50 -17.07 26.47
CA GLU A 14 -0.16 -15.81 26.14
C GLU A 14 0.83 -14.66 25.93
N ILE A 15 0.36 -13.62 25.24
CA ILE A 15 1.10 -12.36 25.09
C ILE A 15 0.53 -11.38 26.11
N ASN A 16 1.42 -10.79 26.90
CA ASN A 16 1.08 -9.81 27.93
C ASN A 16 1.40 -8.39 27.45
N ASN A 17 0.72 -7.40 28.04
CA ASN A 17 0.91 -5.96 27.78
C ASN A 17 0.72 -5.56 26.31
N THR A 18 -0.38 -5.99 25.69
CA THR A 18 -0.66 -5.79 24.26
C THR A 18 -1.30 -4.45 23.93
N THR A 19 -1.88 -3.76 24.92
CA THR A 19 -2.58 -2.49 24.74
C THR A 19 -1.73 -1.32 25.21
N THR A 20 -1.78 -0.22 24.47
CA THR A 20 -1.23 1.06 24.94
C THR A 20 -1.97 1.50 26.20
N THR A 21 -1.25 1.71 27.31
CA THR A 21 -1.82 2.19 28.58
C THR A 21 -1.30 3.57 28.98
N ASP A 22 -0.53 4.22 28.10
CA ASP A 22 0.07 5.55 28.27
C ASP A 22 -0.95 6.67 28.05
N PHE A 23 -2.04 6.65 28.82
CA PHE A 23 -3.11 7.64 28.80
C PHE A 23 -3.22 8.33 30.16
N PRO A 24 -3.63 9.61 30.19
CA PRO A 24 -3.71 10.36 31.43
C PRO A 24 -4.64 9.65 32.43
N SER A 25 -4.24 9.64 33.70
CA SER A 25 -4.93 8.99 34.82
C SER A 25 -4.78 7.46 34.95
N ASN A 26 -4.06 6.77 34.06
CA ASN A 26 -3.84 5.32 34.20
C ASN A 26 -2.82 4.94 35.28
N TYR A 27 -1.79 5.75 35.50
CA TYR A 27 -0.74 5.47 36.49
C TYR A 27 -0.52 6.64 37.45
N ARG A 28 -0.38 6.33 38.75
CA ARG A 28 -0.03 7.34 39.77
C ARG A 28 1.45 7.70 39.66
N GLY A 29 1.76 8.99 39.60
CA GLY A 29 3.14 9.49 39.53
C GLY A 29 3.67 9.72 38.10
N PHE A 30 2.86 9.45 37.08
CA PHE A 30 3.17 9.79 35.68
C PHE A 30 2.19 10.84 35.16
N ASP A 31 2.71 11.83 34.44
CA ASP A 31 1.88 12.84 33.76
C ASP A 31 1.78 12.49 32.28
N ASP A 32 0.92 11.53 31.96
CA ASP A 32 0.67 11.07 30.58
C ASP A 32 -0.37 11.97 29.87
N LYS A 33 -0.48 13.23 30.29
CA LYS A 33 -1.36 14.19 29.63
C LYS A 33 -0.84 14.48 28.24
N TRP A 34 -1.78 14.74 27.34
CA TRP A 34 -1.42 15.14 26.00
C TRP A 34 -0.83 16.55 26.03
N ASP A 35 0.49 16.63 25.90
CA ASP A 35 1.18 17.89 25.71
C ASP A 35 0.89 18.40 24.30
N PHE A 36 0.12 19.49 24.20
CA PHE A 36 -0.12 20.21 22.93
C PHE A 36 1.17 20.80 22.33
N ASN A 37 2.29 20.74 23.07
CA ASN A 37 3.58 21.15 22.59
C ASN A 37 4.18 20.07 21.69
N LEU A 38 3.89 20.17 20.39
CA LEU A 38 4.38 19.28 19.33
C LEU A 38 5.91 19.07 19.39
N ILE A 39 6.66 20.06 19.87
CA ILE A 39 8.12 20.00 20.00
C ILE A 39 8.54 18.91 21.00
N ASN A 40 7.78 18.66 22.06
CA ASN A 40 8.09 17.58 23.00
C ASN A 40 7.80 16.20 22.39
N TYR A 41 6.68 16.05 21.69
CA TYR A 41 6.33 14.80 20.99
C TYR A 41 7.34 14.46 19.88
N LEU A 42 7.78 15.46 19.11
CA LEU A 42 8.75 15.27 18.03
C LEU A 42 10.18 14.97 18.52
N LYS A 43 10.50 15.17 19.81
CA LYS A 43 11.83 14.81 20.34
C LYS A 43 12.04 13.30 20.38
N ASP A 44 10.98 12.56 20.66
CA ASP A 44 11.04 11.10 20.82
C ASP A 44 10.81 10.37 19.49
N LEU A 45 10.26 11.07 18.49
CA LEU A 45 10.08 10.55 17.13
C LEU A 45 11.43 10.42 16.43
N LYS A 46 11.82 9.18 16.11
CA LYS A 46 13.03 8.88 15.33
C LYS A 46 12.71 7.92 14.19
N ILE A 47 13.27 8.20 13.02
CA ILE A 47 13.18 7.34 11.84
C ILE A 47 14.61 6.93 11.46
N GLU A 48 14.87 5.63 11.41
CA GLU A 48 16.16 5.08 11.00
C GLU A 48 15.98 4.23 9.74
N ILE A 49 16.63 4.62 8.65
CA ILE A 49 16.56 3.85 7.40
C ILE A 49 17.60 2.74 7.46
N ILE A 50 17.15 1.49 7.42
CA ILE A 50 18.01 0.30 7.44
C ILE A 50 18.47 -0.03 6.02
N ARG A 51 17.53 -0.04 5.07
CA ARG A 51 17.79 -0.45 3.68
C ARG A 51 16.91 0.35 2.73
N SER A 52 17.47 0.76 1.60
CA SER A 52 16.75 1.46 0.54
C SER A 52 17.24 0.92 -0.81
N GLU A 53 16.38 0.18 -1.49
CA GLU A 53 16.58 -0.36 -2.83
C GLU A 53 15.60 0.30 -3.81
N GLU A 54 15.64 -0.08 -5.09
CA GLU A 54 14.79 0.56 -6.12
C GLU A 54 13.29 0.31 -5.88
N ASN A 55 12.90 -0.87 -5.42
CA ASN A 55 11.50 -1.28 -5.23
C ASN A 55 11.13 -1.64 -3.79
N GLU A 56 12.08 -1.52 -2.85
CA GLU A 56 11.90 -1.92 -1.44
C GLU A 56 12.59 -0.91 -0.51
N MET A 57 11.95 -0.60 0.61
CA MET A 57 12.50 0.25 1.66
C MET A 57 12.18 -0.33 3.02
N GLU A 58 13.18 -0.37 3.90
CA GLU A 58 13.11 -0.88 5.26
C GLU A 58 13.61 0.19 6.23
N PHE A 59 12.79 0.52 7.22
CA PHE A 59 13.09 1.57 8.20
C PHE A 59 12.44 1.26 9.55
N ASP A 60 13.08 1.73 10.61
CA ASP A 60 12.54 1.71 11.97
C ASP A 60 11.83 3.03 12.27
N LEU A 61 10.63 2.93 12.84
CA LEU A 61 9.83 4.05 13.34
C LEU A 61 9.74 3.96 14.87
N ILE A 62 10.45 4.85 15.56
CA ILE A 62 10.60 4.85 17.01
C ILE A 62 9.87 6.05 17.61
N GLY A 63 9.22 5.87 18.76
CA GLY A 63 8.53 6.95 19.48
C GLY A 63 7.10 7.24 19.00
N VAL A 64 6.50 6.31 18.25
CA VAL A 64 5.13 6.43 17.72
C VAL A 64 4.23 5.36 18.31
N ASP A 65 2.97 5.72 18.59
CA ASP A 65 1.95 4.76 19.02
C ASP A 65 1.53 3.81 17.88
N CYS A 66 1.19 2.57 18.24
CA CYS A 66 0.75 1.53 17.31
C CYS A 66 -0.42 1.97 16.41
N SER A 67 -1.31 2.85 16.89
CA SER A 67 -2.43 3.36 16.10
C SER A 67 -1.97 4.17 14.89
N LEU A 68 -0.97 5.03 15.03
CA LEU A 68 -0.44 5.86 13.95
C LEU A 68 0.37 5.01 12.94
N ALA A 69 1.18 4.07 13.42
CA ALA A 69 1.89 3.13 12.54
C ALA A 69 0.92 2.28 11.70
N ASN A 70 -0.16 1.78 12.31
CA ASN A 70 -1.20 1.03 11.60
C ASN A 70 -2.01 1.93 10.65
N ALA A 71 -2.19 3.21 10.96
CA ALA A 71 -2.80 4.17 10.03
C ALA A 71 -1.95 4.31 8.76
N PHE A 72 -0.63 4.51 8.88
CA PHE A 72 0.26 4.53 7.71
C PHE A 72 0.19 3.24 6.91
N ARG A 73 0.24 2.08 7.58
CA ARG A 73 0.10 0.77 6.91
C ARG A 73 -1.21 0.69 6.10
N ARG A 74 -2.32 1.18 6.63
CA ARG A 74 -3.63 1.18 5.94
C ARG A 74 -3.64 2.14 4.75
N ILE A 75 -3.12 3.35 4.93
CA ILE A 75 -3.04 4.37 3.86
C ILE A 75 -2.21 3.84 2.70
N LEU A 76 -1.02 3.28 2.98
CA LEU A 76 -0.12 2.74 1.96
C LEU A 76 -0.74 1.59 1.14
N ILE A 77 -1.61 0.79 1.74
CA ILE A 77 -2.25 -0.35 1.08
C ILE A 77 -3.50 0.08 0.28
N ALA A 78 -4.28 1.03 0.80
CA ALA A 78 -5.64 1.26 0.32
C ALA A 78 -5.93 2.66 -0.22
N GLU A 79 -5.16 3.67 0.19
CA GLU A 79 -5.48 5.08 -0.12
C GLU A 79 -4.46 5.73 -1.06
N VAL A 80 -3.30 5.13 -1.28
CA VAL A 80 -2.33 5.62 -2.28
C VAL A 80 -2.86 5.30 -3.68
N PRO A 81 -3.16 6.32 -4.51
CA PRO A 81 -3.68 6.09 -5.86
C PRO A 81 -2.62 5.48 -6.77
N THR A 82 -3.04 4.57 -7.65
CA THR A 82 -2.19 3.92 -8.66
C THR A 82 -2.92 3.80 -9.99
N MET A 83 -2.16 3.68 -11.09
CA MET A 83 -2.72 3.48 -12.43
C MET A 83 -2.83 1.98 -12.73
N ALA A 84 -4.03 1.52 -13.09
CA ALA A 84 -4.31 0.13 -13.44
C ALA A 84 -5.29 0.04 -14.62
N ILE A 85 -5.37 -1.13 -15.25
CA ILE A 85 -6.28 -1.38 -16.38
C ILE A 85 -7.68 -1.68 -15.84
N GLU A 86 -8.66 -0.81 -16.11
CA GLU A 86 -10.07 -1.01 -15.71
C GLU A 86 -10.95 -1.53 -16.85
N LYS A 87 -10.82 -0.94 -18.05
CA LYS A 87 -11.63 -1.29 -19.23
C LYS A 87 -10.78 -2.02 -20.26
N VAL A 88 -11.26 -3.18 -20.71
CA VAL A 88 -10.62 -3.97 -21.77
C VAL A 88 -11.62 -4.15 -22.90
N PHE A 89 -11.28 -3.63 -24.08
CA PHE A 89 -12.06 -3.84 -25.30
C PHE A 89 -11.44 -4.98 -26.09
N ILE A 90 -12.17 -6.09 -26.20
CA ILE A 90 -11.69 -7.28 -26.91
C ILE A 90 -12.28 -7.27 -28.31
N ASN A 91 -11.41 -7.35 -29.31
CA ASN A 91 -11.79 -7.55 -30.70
C ASN A 91 -11.24 -8.90 -31.17
N ASN A 92 -12.14 -9.89 -31.33
CA ASN A 92 -11.84 -11.23 -31.83
C ASN A 92 -10.79 -12.02 -31.02
N ASN A 93 -11.13 -12.41 -29.79
CA ASN A 93 -10.35 -13.39 -29.04
C ASN A 93 -10.70 -14.82 -29.48
N THR A 94 -9.76 -15.49 -30.17
CA THR A 94 -9.88 -16.90 -30.54
C THR A 94 -9.01 -17.81 -29.67
N SER A 95 -8.51 -17.31 -28.54
CA SER A 95 -7.74 -18.11 -27.60
C SER A 95 -8.65 -19.04 -26.77
N LEU A 96 -8.04 -19.97 -26.05
CA LEU A 96 -8.77 -20.85 -25.13
C LEU A 96 -9.19 -20.13 -23.82
N LEU A 97 -8.61 -18.97 -23.53
CA LEU A 97 -8.92 -18.21 -22.33
C LEU A 97 -10.18 -17.38 -22.56
N GLN A 98 -11.11 -17.47 -21.61
CA GLN A 98 -12.32 -16.65 -21.59
C GLN A 98 -11.96 -15.17 -21.44
N ASP A 99 -12.77 -14.33 -22.07
CA ASP A 99 -12.59 -12.89 -22.15
C ASP A 99 -12.54 -12.23 -20.76
N GLU A 100 -13.41 -12.66 -19.84
CA GLU A 100 -13.50 -12.14 -18.47
C GLU A 100 -12.23 -12.48 -17.68
N PHE A 101 -11.71 -13.69 -17.87
CA PHE A 101 -10.50 -14.14 -17.20
C PHE A 101 -9.26 -13.41 -17.74
N LEU A 102 -9.20 -13.19 -19.06
CA LEU A 102 -8.14 -12.41 -19.68
C LEU A 102 -8.16 -10.96 -19.18
N ALA A 103 -9.31 -10.31 -19.16
CA ALA A 103 -9.47 -8.94 -18.69
C ALA A 103 -9.09 -8.79 -17.20
N HIS A 104 -9.52 -9.74 -16.35
CA HIS A 104 -9.15 -9.74 -14.94
C HIS A 104 -7.63 -9.85 -14.74
N ARG A 105 -6.95 -10.72 -15.49
CA ARG A 105 -5.50 -10.84 -15.42
C ARG A 105 -4.78 -9.57 -15.90
N LEU A 106 -5.28 -8.92 -16.95
CA LEU A 106 -4.73 -7.66 -17.43
C LEU A 106 -4.88 -6.54 -16.39
N GLY A 107 -6.00 -6.52 -15.65
CA GLY A 107 -6.24 -5.54 -14.58
C GLY A 107 -5.23 -5.61 -13.43
N LEU A 108 -4.61 -6.77 -13.19
CA LEU A 108 -3.64 -6.98 -12.12
C LEU A 108 -2.19 -6.66 -12.53
N ILE A 109 -1.95 -6.27 -13.78
CA ILE A 109 -0.61 -5.91 -14.24
C ILE A 109 -0.29 -4.47 -13.78
N PRO A 110 0.77 -4.24 -12.99
CA PRO A 110 1.14 -2.89 -12.57
C PRO A 110 1.67 -2.08 -13.76
N ILE A 111 1.14 -0.86 -13.94
CA ILE A 111 1.59 0.06 -14.98
C ILE A 111 2.57 1.06 -14.36
N LYS A 112 3.75 1.20 -14.98
CA LYS A 112 4.74 2.22 -14.61
C LYS A 112 4.33 3.60 -15.18
N ALA A 113 3.27 4.16 -14.63
CA ALA A 113 2.81 5.53 -14.88
C ALA A 113 2.64 6.25 -13.55
N ASP A 114 3.13 7.48 -13.46
CA ASP A 114 3.02 8.27 -12.23
C ASP A 114 1.59 8.85 -12.12
N PRO A 115 0.79 8.41 -11.13
CA PRO A 115 -0.61 8.78 -10.99
C PRO A 115 -0.81 10.28 -10.73
N ARG A 116 0.23 10.99 -10.29
CA ARG A 116 0.14 12.42 -9.95
C ARG A 116 -0.04 13.33 -11.17
N PHE A 117 0.21 12.82 -12.38
CA PHE A 117 -0.02 13.56 -13.62
C PHE A 117 -1.42 13.36 -14.21
N PHE A 118 -2.25 12.51 -13.59
CA PHE A 118 -3.57 12.16 -14.08
C PHE A 118 -4.65 12.65 -13.13
N GLU A 119 -5.77 13.05 -13.69
CA GLU A 119 -6.97 13.38 -12.91
C GLU A 119 -7.87 12.16 -12.79
N TYR A 120 -8.69 12.12 -11.73
CA TYR A 120 -9.73 11.10 -11.60
C TYR A 120 -10.79 11.29 -12.67
N ARG A 121 -11.16 10.17 -13.30
CA ARG A 121 -12.24 10.13 -14.26
C ARG A 121 -13.59 10.42 -13.61
N GLN A 122 -14.39 11.30 -14.21
CA GLN A 122 -15.74 11.58 -13.73
C GLN A 122 -16.69 10.41 -14.02
N GLU A 123 -17.67 10.21 -13.14
CA GLU A 123 -18.70 9.19 -13.32
C GLU A 123 -19.51 9.45 -14.59
N GLY A 124 -19.61 8.42 -15.45
CA GLY A 124 -20.39 8.47 -16.69
C GLY A 124 -19.61 8.87 -17.95
N ASP A 125 -18.34 9.30 -17.83
CA ASP A 125 -17.50 9.43 -19.01
C ASP A 125 -17.08 8.04 -19.55
N THR A 126 -17.30 7.83 -20.85
CA THR A 126 -17.02 6.56 -21.54
C THR A 126 -15.85 6.65 -22.53
N LYS A 127 -15.41 7.86 -22.93
CA LYS A 127 -14.37 8.02 -23.95
C LYS A 127 -12.97 8.24 -23.38
N GLY A 128 -12.87 8.92 -22.23
CA GLY A 128 -11.60 9.25 -21.61
C GLY A 128 -10.91 10.38 -22.37
N THR A 129 -10.18 11.21 -21.63
CA THR A 129 -9.36 12.29 -22.17
C THR A 129 -7.87 11.95 -21.99
N PRO A 130 -6.97 12.63 -22.70
CA PRO A 130 -5.53 12.43 -22.50
C PRO A 130 -5.03 12.75 -21.09
N GLN A 131 -5.82 13.47 -20.28
CA GLN A 131 -5.47 13.88 -18.92
C GLN A 131 -5.91 12.85 -17.86
N ASP A 132 -6.83 11.94 -18.20
CA ASP A 132 -7.41 10.97 -17.25
C ASP A 132 -7.12 9.50 -17.60
N THR A 133 -6.79 9.19 -18.87
CA THR A 133 -6.74 7.81 -19.35
C THR A 133 -5.48 7.52 -20.18
N ILE A 134 -4.92 6.33 -19.99
CA ILE A 134 -3.87 5.75 -20.83
C ILE A 134 -4.46 4.56 -21.59
N VAL A 135 -4.20 4.50 -22.90
CA VAL A 135 -4.70 3.43 -23.78
C VAL A 135 -3.54 2.56 -24.26
N PHE A 136 -3.67 1.25 -24.09
CA PHE A 136 -2.74 0.24 -24.58
C PHE A 136 -3.41 -0.66 -25.63
N ASN A 137 -2.65 -1.10 -26.63
CA ASN A 137 -3.12 -2.03 -27.66
C ASN A 137 -2.32 -3.33 -27.59
N LEU A 138 -3.02 -4.46 -27.44
CA LEU A 138 -2.43 -5.80 -27.46
C LEU A 138 -2.95 -6.58 -28.68
N CYS A 139 -2.06 -6.91 -29.61
CA CYS A 139 -2.38 -7.70 -30.80
C CYS A 139 -1.33 -8.79 -31.00
N VAL A 140 -1.71 -10.03 -30.77
CA VAL A 140 -0.80 -11.19 -30.88
C VAL A 140 -1.43 -12.24 -31.79
N LYS A 141 -0.64 -12.75 -32.75
CA LYS A 141 -1.03 -13.86 -33.63
C LYS A 141 0.00 -14.97 -33.52
N CYS A 142 -0.44 -16.15 -33.08
CA CYS A 142 0.44 -17.32 -33.05
C CYS A 142 0.62 -17.87 -34.47
N VAL A 143 1.87 -18.06 -34.89
CA VAL A 143 2.24 -18.65 -36.19
C VAL A 143 3.21 -19.81 -35.97
N LYS A 144 3.05 -20.89 -36.74
CA LYS A 144 3.97 -22.02 -36.67
C LYS A 144 5.36 -21.58 -37.14
N ASN A 145 6.37 -21.77 -36.29
CA ASN A 145 7.74 -21.44 -36.65
C ASN A 145 8.26 -22.41 -37.72
N LYS A 146 8.66 -21.90 -38.88
CA LYS A 146 9.18 -22.69 -40.00
C LYS A 146 10.67 -23.05 -39.84
N SER A 147 11.41 -22.34 -39.00
CA SER A 147 12.84 -22.60 -38.74
C SER A 147 13.09 -23.64 -37.64
N ALA A 148 12.04 -24.04 -36.92
CA ALA A 148 12.07 -25.18 -36.01
C ALA A 148 11.78 -26.45 -36.82
N THR A 149 12.71 -26.86 -37.67
CA THR A 149 12.67 -28.16 -38.33
C THR A 149 13.51 -29.13 -37.50
N SER A 150 12.86 -30.18 -37.00
CA SER A 150 13.52 -31.41 -36.53
C SER A 150 14.33 -32.05 -37.64
#